data_AF-A0A7S2V720-F1
#
_entry.id   AF-A0A7S2V720-F1
#
_cell.length_a   1.000
_cell.length_b   1.000
_cell.length_c   1.000
_cell.angle_alpha   90.00
_cell.angle_beta   90.00
_cell.angle_gamma   90.00
#
_symmetry.space_group_name_H-M   'P 1'
#
loop_
_entity.id
_entity.type
_entity.pdbx_description
1 polymer ?
#
loop_
_entity_poly.entity_id
_entity_poly.type
_entity_poly.pdbx_seq_one_letter_code
_entity_poly.pdbx_strand_id
1 'polypeptide(L)'
;IGPLASNTNTPNNIDYYPLPCSYLLIQHATKYNDNDNQGNSKYTKSRVLGHGRLTECFESAGGNAAAATYIVVDSDARGHGWGRQLMHLMELEAERLGYHYVYLWTKTAIAFYQKIGYVECQRVSLKRDCLKTL
;
A
#
# COMPACT_ATOMS: atom_id res chain seq x y z
N ILE A 1 4.73 -19.76 43.75
CA ILE A 1 3.26 -19.74 43.97
C ILE A 1 2.78 -18.30 43.77
N GLY A 2 1.89 -18.06 42.80
CA GLY A 2 1.17 -16.77 42.68
C GLY A 2 0.15 -16.59 43.81
N PRO A 3 -0.64 -15.50 43.81
CA PRO A 3 -1.67 -15.34 42.77
C PRO A 3 -1.84 -13.92 42.20
N LEU A 4 -2.68 -13.89 41.15
CA LEU A 4 -3.14 -12.78 40.32
C LEU A 4 -3.81 -11.63 41.09
N ALA A 5 -3.66 -10.40 40.56
CA ALA A 5 -4.73 -9.42 40.49
C ALA A 5 -4.63 -8.59 39.20
N SER A 6 -5.65 -8.75 38.38
CA SER A 6 -6.09 -7.98 37.23
C SER A 6 -6.41 -6.51 37.55
N ASN A 7 -6.05 -5.57 36.66
CA ASN A 7 -6.99 -4.53 36.18
C ASN A 7 -6.40 -3.76 34.98
N THR A 8 -6.88 -4.07 33.76
CA THR A 8 -7.81 -3.25 32.95
C THR A 8 -7.27 -1.89 32.50
N ASN A 9 -6.71 -1.88 31.29
CA ASN A 9 -7.06 -0.90 30.26
C ASN A 9 -6.58 -1.47 28.93
N THR A 10 -7.42 -2.29 28.29
CA THR A 10 -7.31 -2.60 26.87
C THR A 10 -8.10 -1.52 26.12
N PRO A 11 -7.46 -0.51 25.52
CA PRO A 11 -8.17 0.35 24.60
C PRO A 11 -8.32 -0.43 23.30
N ASN A 12 -9.58 -0.70 22.97
CA ASN A 12 -10.11 -0.94 21.63
C ASN A 12 -9.37 -1.98 20.80
N ASN A 13 -9.97 -3.17 20.77
CA ASN A 13 -9.81 -4.17 19.73
C ASN A 13 -9.97 -3.52 18.35
N ILE A 14 -8.85 -3.07 17.76
CA ILE A 14 -8.79 -2.74 16.34
C ILE A 14 -8.58 -4.08 15.66
N ASP A 15 -9.62 -4.57 15.01
CA ASP A 15 -9.57 -5.77 14.19
C ASP A 15 -8.28 -5.74 13.33
N TYR A 16 -7.38 -6.68 13.60
CA TYR A 16 -6.07 -6.76 12.99
C TYR A 16 -6.23 -7.08 11.50
N TYR A 17 -6.26 -6.05 10.66
CA TYR A 17 -6.24 -6.23 9.21
C TYR A 17 -4.83 -6.69 8.81
N PRO A 18 -4.68 -7.89 8.20
CA PRO A 18 -3.37 -8.33 7.77
C PRO A 18 -2.87 -7.38 6.69
N LEU A 19 -1.72 -6.75 6.93
CA LEU A 19 -1.10 -5.79 6.01
C LEU A 19 -0.86 -6.23 4.57
N PRO A 20 -0.80 -7.52 4.17
CA PRO A 20 -0.78 -7.86 2.75
C PRO A 20 -2.08 -7.45 2.04
N CYS A 21 -2.18 -6.17 1.69
CA CYS A 21 -3.29 -5.57 0.96
C CYS A 21 -2.80 -5.04 -0.39
N SER A 22 -3.58 -5.31 -1.44
CA SER A 22 -3.38 -4.76 -2.78
C SER A 22 -4.28 -3.54 -2.98
N TYR A 23 -3.69 -2.45 -3.43
CA TYR A 23 -4.33 -1.17 -3.72
C TYR A 23 -4.40 -0.99 -5.22
N LEU A 24 -5.60 -0.69 -5.73
CA LEU A 24 -5.85 -0.45 -7.14
C LEU A 24 -6.28 0.99 -7.36
N LEU A 25 -5.62 1.67 -8.28
CA LEU A 25 -6.08 2.97 -8.78
C LEU A 25 -7.02 2.72 -9.96
N ILE A 26 -8.31 3.04 -9.81
CA ILE A 26 -9.33 2.77 -10.82
C ILE A 26 -9.85 4.08 -11.40
N GLN A 27 -9.86 4.18 -12.72
CA GLN A 27 -10.54 5.23 -13.46
C GLN A 27 -11.92 4.74 -13.91
N HIS A 28 -12.95 5.48 -13.55
CA HIS A 28 -14.32 5.24 -14.01
C HIS A 28 -14.64 6.11 -15.23
N ALA A 29 -15.05 5.52 -16.34
CA ALA A 29 -15.61 6.23 -17.47
C ALA A 29 -17.13 6.38 -17.28
N THR A 30 -17.64 7.61 -17.36
CA THR A 30 -19.03 7.92 -17.01
C THR A 30 -20.02 7.71 -18.16
N LYS A 31 -19.60 7.55 -19.42
CA LYS A 31 -20.49 7.26 -20.57
C LYS A 31 -19.74 6.52 -21.68
N TYR A 32 -20.17 5.30 -22.00
CA TYR A 32 -19.78 4.60 -23.24
C TYR A 32 -21.04 4.52 -24.11
N ASN A 33 -21.04 5.19 -25.26
CA ASN A 33 -22.08 4.99 -26.28
C ASN A 33 -21.66 3.78 -27.11
N ASP A 34 -22.31 2.65 -26.87
CA ASP A 34 -22.23 1.51 -27.78
C ASP A 34 -23.09 1.85 -29.01
N ASN A 35 -22.45 2.05 -30.17
CA ASN A 35 -23.16 2.41 -31.41
C ASN A 35 -23.75 1.19 -32.15
N ASP A 36 -23.63 -0.02 -31.59
CA ASP A 36 -24.11 -1.23 -32.24
C ASP A 36 -25.25 -1.90 -31.44
N ASN A 37 -26.47 -1.78 -31.98
CA ASN A 37 -27.66 -2.60 -31.80
C ASN A 37 -28.21 -2.93 -30.39
N GLN A 38 -29.33 -2.26 -30.08
CA GLN A 38 -30.56 -2.82 -29.48
C GLN A 38 -30.40 -3.69 -28.22
N GLY A 39 -29.99 -3.08 -27.10
CA GLY A 39 -30.12 -3.67 -25.77
C GLY A 39 -29.72 -2.68 -24.69
N ASN A 40 -30.69 -2.14 -23.95
CA ASN A 40 -30.54 -1.04 -23.00
C ASN A 40 -29.71 -1.44 -21.76
N SER A 41 -28.37 -1.51 -21.88
CA SER A 41 -27.48 -1.68 -20.74
C SER A 41 -26.37 -0.64 -20.72
N LYS A 42 -26.54 0.35 -19.84
CA LYS A 42 -25.59 1.44 -19.61
C LYS A 42 -24.48 0.95 -18.68
N TYR A 43 -23.47 0.26 -19.20
CA TYR A 43 -22.30 -0.12 -18.41
C TYR A 43 -21.28 1.01 -18.33
N THR A 44 -20.82 1.32 -17.12
CA THR A 44 -19.67 2.19 -16.88
C THR A 44 -18.39 1.36 -17.05
N LYS A 45 -17.59 1.69 -18.07
CA LYS A 45 -16.29 1.04 -18.26
C LYS A 45 -15.31 1.56 -17.20
N SER A 46 -14.76 0.65 -16.40
CA SER A 46 -13.73 0.99 -15.41
C SER A 46 -12.39 0.42 -15.87
N ARG A 47 -11.31 1.20 -15.74
CA ARG A 47 -9.94 0.81 -16.10
C ARG A 47 -9.06 0.90 -14.86
N VAL A 48 -8.26 -0.14 -14.60
CA VAL A 48 -7.19 -0.07 -13.60
C VAL A 48 -6.01 0.68 -14.19
N LEU A 49 -5.60 1.77 -13.54
CA LEU A 49 -4.46 2.60 -13.95
C LEU A 49 -3.18 2.26 -13.19
N GLY A 50 -3.28 1.66 -12.01
CA GLY A 50 -2.11 1.32 -11.21
C GLY A 50 -2.41 0.34 -10.11
N HIS A 51 -1.35 -0.28 -9.62
CA HIS A 51 -1.36 -1.23 -8.53
C HIS A 51 -0.20 -0.94 -7.59
N GLY A 52 -0.43 -1.12 -6.29
CA GLY A 52 0.62 -1.23 -5.30
C GLY A 52 0.21 -2.18 -4.18
N ARG A 53 1.19 -2.68 -3.44
CA ARG A 53 0.94 -3.58 -2.32
C ARG A 53 1.69 -3.08 -1.09
N LEU A 54 1.00 -3.05 0.05
CA LEU A 54 1.65 -2.93 1.35
C LEU A 54 1.86 -4.32 1.94
N THR A 55 2.94 -4.46 2.70
CA THR A 55 3.26 -5.66 3.48
C THR A 55 3.98 -5.21 4.73
N GLU A 56 3.84 -5.92 5.83
CA GLU A 56 4.63 -5.65 7.02
C GLU A 56 6.12 -5.91 6.73
N CYS A 57 6.98 -5.03 7.24
CA CYS A 57 8.42 -5.24 7.24
C CYS A 57 8.99 -4.97 8.63
N PHE A 58 10.14 -5.57 8.88
CA PHE A 58 10.79 -5.46 10.18
C PHE A 58 11.99 -4.55 10.04
N GLU A 59 11.96 -3.46 10.78
CA GLU A 59 13.05 -2.50 10.87
C GLU A 59 13.49 -2.35 12.33
N SER A 60 14.74 -1.92 12.52
CA SER A 60 15.40 -1.96 13.84
C SER A 60 15.32 -0.64 14.60
N ALA A 61 14.78 0.44 14.00
CA ALA A 61 14.72 1.77 14.60
C ALA A 61 13.52 1.99 15.55
N GLY A 62 12.75 0.95 15.83
CA GLY A 62 11.79 0.93 16.93
C GLY A 62 10.36 1.36 16.57
N GLY A 63 10.04 1.54 15.29
CA GLY A 63 8.68 1.76 14.81
C GLY A 63 8.10 0.59 14.01
N ASN A 64 6.77 0.56 13.86
CA ASN A 64 6.10 -0.34 12.92
C ASN A 64 6.39 0.13 11.49
N ALA A 65 6.81 -0.80 10.63
CA ALA A 65 7.21 -0.50 9.27
C ALA A 65 6.47 -1.33 8.23
N ALA A 66 6.10 -0.66 7.14
CA ALA A 66 5.47 -1.28 5.99
C ALA A 66 6.42 -1.19 4.79
N ALA A 67 6.29 -2.14 3.88
CA ALA A 67 6.99 -2.15 2.61
C ALA A 67 6.00 -2.03 1.45
N ALA A 68 6.20 -0.99 0.65
CA ALA A 68 5.53 -0.76 -0.61
C ALA A 68 6.20 -1.60 -1.70
N THR A 69 5.46 -2.53 -2.27
CA THR A 69 5.92 -3.48 -3.31
C THR A 69 4.98 -3.50 -4.50
N TYR A 70 5.47 -4.00 -5.64
CA TYR A 70 4.68 -4.11 -6.87
C TYR A 70 4.01 -2.81 -7.33
N ILE A 71 4.69 -1.67 -7.10
CA ILE A 71 4.21 -0.35 -7.49
C ILE A 71 4.35 -0.20 -9.01
N VAL A 72 3.21 -0.11 -9.68
CA VAL A 72 3.16 0.04 -11.13
C VAL A 72 2.01 0.95 -11.53
N VAL A 73 2.27 1.78 -12.53
CA VAL A 73 1.25 2.55 -13.25
C VAL A 73 1.29 2.09 -14.70
N ASP A 74 0.11 1.87 -15.27
CA ASP A 74 -0.13 1.59 -16.69
C ASP A 74 0.69 2.57 -17.55
N SER A 75 1.37 2.05 -18.58
CA SER A 75 2.30 2.83 -19.40
C SER A 75 1.66 4.07 -20.00
N ASP A 76 0.41 3.97 -20.46
CA ASP A 76 -0.30 5.03 -21.17
C ASP A 76 -0.81 6.10 -20.20
N ALA A 77 -0.90 5.76 -18.91
CA ALA A 77 -1.31 6.67 -17.85
C ALA A 77 -0.10 7.40 -17.20
N ARG A 78 1.15 6.98 -17.45
CA ARG A 78 2.33 7.62 -16.83
C ARG A 78 2.46 9.10 -17.23
N GLY A 79 3.19 9.87 -16.42
CA GLY A 79 3.38 11.31 -16.65
C GLY A 79 2.25 12.21 -16.15
N HIS A 80 1.11 11.65 -15.73
CA HIS A 80 -0.07 12.40 -15.29
C HIS A 80 -0.21 12.49 -13.76
N GLY A 81 0.83 12.14 -13.01
CA GLY A 81 0.82 12.21 -11.53
C GLY A 81 0.19 11.01 -10.81
N TRP A 82 -0.35 10.02 -11.52
CA TRP A 82 -0.99 8.83 -10.89
C TRP A 82 -0.08 8.05 -9.95
N GLY A 83 1.22 7.97 -10.24
CA GLY A 83 2.18 7.32 -9.33
C GLY A 83 2.28 8.04 -7.98
N ARG A 84 2.26 9.37 -7.98
CA ARG A 84 2.25 10.19 -6.75
C ARG A 84 0.95 9.95 -5.99
N GLN A 85 -0.19 9.97 -6.68
CA GLN A 85 -1.48 9.75 -6.06
C GLN A 85 -1.58 8.36 -5.42
N LEU A 86 -1.11 7.32 -6.13
CA LEU A 86 -1.09 5.96 -5.62
C LEU A 86 -0.24 5.84 -4.36
N MET A 87 0.99 6.36 -4.38
CA MET A 87 1.88 6.33 -3.20
C MET A 87 1.29 7.09 -2.02
N HIS A 88 0.73 8.29 -2.26
CA HIS A 88 0.09 9.08 -1.20
C HIS A 88 -1.07 8.33 -0.52
N LEU A 89 -1.93 7.66 -1.31
CA LEU A 89 -3.02 6.86 -0.76
C LEU A 89 -2.52 5.65 0.03
N MET A 90 -1.44 5.02 -0.41
CA MET A 90 -0.82 3.91 0.33
C MET A 90 -0.18 4.40 1.63
N GLU A 91 0.46 5.56 1.64
CA GLU A 91 1.05 6.18 2.84
C GLU A 91 -0.02 6.52 3.88
N LEU A 92 -1.13 7.14 3.46
CA LEU A 92 -2.27 7.42 4.34
C LEU A 92 -2.86 6.15 4.95
N GLU A 93 -2.91 5.07 4.17
CA GLU A 93 -3.40 3.78 4.67
C GLU A 93 -2.41 3.13 5.64
N ALA A 94 -1.11 3.20 5.37
CA ALA A 94 -0.09 2.74 6.30
C ALA A 94 -0.19 3.49 7.64
N GLU A 95 -0.31 4.82 7.59
CA GLU A 95 -0.51 5.68 8.77
C GLU A 95 -1.79 5.30 9.53
N ARG A 96 -2.92 5.11 8.82
CA ARG A 96 -4.19 4.68 9.41
C ARG A 96 -4.08 3.33 10.13
N LEU A 97 -3.19 2.45 9.64
CA LEU A 97 -2.91 1.13 10.22
C LEU A 97 -1.85 1.17 11.34
N GLY A 98 -1.33 2.34 11.70
CA GLY A 98 -0.35 2.50 12.80
C GLY A 98 1.11 2.24 12.39
N TYR A 99 1.41 2.34 11.10
CA TYR A 99 2.78 2.26 10.56
C TYR A 99 3.40 3.64 10.51
N HIS A 100 4.66 3.73 10.95
CA HIS A 100 5.41 4.98 11.05
C HIS A 100 6.34 5.18 9.85
N TYR A 101 6.70 4.07 9.19
CA TYR A 101 7.66 4.05 8.09
C TYR A 101 7.14 3.24 6.92
N VAL A 102 7.35 3.75 5.71
CA VAL A 102 7.11 3.05 4.45
C VAL A 102 8.43 2.91 3.70
N TYR A 103 8.87 1.68 3.50
CA TYR A 103 10.08 1.34 2.76
C TYR A 103 9.76 0.80 1.38
N LEU A 104 10.71 0.93 0.46
CA LEU A 104 10.66 0.30 -0.85
C LEU A 104 12.06 0.06 -1.41
N TRP A 105 12.12 -0.77 -2.45
CA TRP A 105 13.34 -0.99 -3.23
C TRP A 105 13.09 -0.60 -4.67
N THR A 106 14.05 0.11 -5.26
CA THR A 106 13.98 0.54 -6.65
C THR A 106 15.37 0.52 -7.27
N LYS A 107 15.43 0.21 -8.56
CA LYS A 107 16.65 0.34 -9.38
C LYS A 107 16.54 1.45 -10.42
N THR A 108 15.32 1.78 -10.85
CA THR A 108 15.08 2.60 -12.04
C THR A 108 14.23 3.84 -11.77
N ALA A 109 13.53 3.91 -10.64
CA ALA A 109 12.61 5.00 -10.32
C ALA A 109 13.10 5.90 -9.17
N ILE A 110 14.42 5.97 -8.93
CA ILE A 110 15.03 6.73 -7.81
C ILE A 110 14.57 8.20 -7.82
N ALA A 111 14.70 8.88 -8.95
CA ALA A 111 14.31 10.29 -9.09
C ALA A 111 12.82 10.54 -8.83
N PHE A 112 11.95 9.57 -9.16
CA PHE A 112 10.53 9.67 -8.85
C PHE A 112 10.28 9.65 -7.33
N TYR A 113 10.89 8.69 -6.63
CA TYR A 113 10.70 8.54 -5.18
C TYR A 113 11.30 9.71 -4.39
N GLN A 114 12.48 10.21 -4.79
CA GLN A 114 13.07 11.42 -4.22
C GLN A 114 12.15 12.65 -4.40
N LYS A 115 11.53 12.80 -5.58
CA LYS A 115 10.59 13.90 -5.87
C LYS A 115 9.31 13.86 -5.03
N ILE A 116 8.94 12.71 -4.48
CA ILE A 116 7.77 12.56 -3.60
C ILE A 116 8.15 12.46 -2.11
N GLY A 117 9.42 12.69 -1.76
CA GLY A 117 9.87 12.83 -0.37
C GLY A 117 10.55 11.60 0.24
N TYR A 118 10.75 10.52 -0.51
CA TYR A 118 11.51 9.37 -0.01
C TYR A 118 12.99 9.70 0.06
N VAL A 119 13.63 9.23 1.12
CA VAL A 119 15.06 9.37 1.35
C VAL A 119 15.72 8.01 1.29
N GLU A 120 16.91 7.95 0.68
CA GLU A 120 17.72 6.73 0.68
C GLU A 120 18.14 6.36 2.10
N CYS A 121 18.09 5.07 2.41
CA CYS A 121 18.42 4.55 3.73
C CYS A 121 19.14 3.20 3.63
N GLN A 122 19.55 2.68 4.80
CA GLN A 122 20.11 1.34 4.90
C GLN A 122 19.08 0.29 4.47
N ARG A 123 19.57 -0.82 3.92
CA ARG A 123 18.71 -1.89 3.41
C ARG A 123 17.89 -2.53 4.54
N VAL A 124 16.56 -2.43 4.43
CA VAL A 124 15.61 -3.13 5.31
C VAL A 124 15.33 -4.54 4.78
N SER A 125 14.92 -5.46 5.67
CA SER A 125 14.53 -6.82 5.33
C SER A 125 13.04 -7.06 5.58
N LEU A 126 12.39 -7.77 4.66
CA LEU A 126 10.99 -8.23 4.83
C LEU A 126 10.85 -9.46 5.73
N LYS A 127 11.97 -10.13 6.06
CA LYS A 127 11.99 -11.35 6.85
C LYS A 127 12.74 -11.12 8.17
N ARG A 128 12.25 -11.69 9.27
CA ARG A 128 13.04 -11.84 10.50
C ARG A 128 13.95 -13.04 10.37
N ASP A 129 15.24 -12.88 10.66
CA ASP A 129 16.20 -13.98 10.63
C ASP A 129 15.91 -15.05 11.71
N CYS A 130 15.24 -14.70 12.81
CA CYS A 130 14.89 -15.64 13.88
C CYS A 130 13.82 -16.69 13.50
N LEU A 131 13.19 -16.57 12.33
CA LEU A 131 12.20 -17.53 11.83
C LEU A 131 12.76 -18.55 10.82
N LYS A 132 14.09 -18.62 10.66
CA LYS A 132 14.75 -19.63 9.79
C LYS A 132 14.93 -21.00 10.47
N THR A 133 14.57 -21.13 11.75
CA THR A 133 14.87 -22.34 12.56
C THR A 133 13.66 -22.82 13.36
N LEU A 134 12.51 -22.99 12.71
CA LEU A 134 11.39 -23.79 13.23
C LEU A 134 11.15 -24.99 12.32
#